data_AF-A0A8C0W3C7-F1
#
_entry.id   AF-A0A8C0W3C7-F1
#
_cell.length_a   1.000
_cell.length_b   1.000
_cell.length_c   1.000
_cell.angle_alpha   90.00
_cell.angle_beta   90.00
_cell.angle_gamma   90.00
#
_symmetry.space_group_name_H-M   'P 1'
#
loop_
_entity.id
_entity.type
_entity.pdbx_description
1 polymer ?
#
loop_
_entity_poly.entity_id
_entity_poly.type
_entity_poly.pdbx_seq_one_letter_code
_entity_poly.pdbx_strand_id
1 'polypeptide(L)'
;ISTDCLFYGTRGLFNCVLISCVLLKVSRFCPPRKSCRDWIGPPDKYSNLRPVHFYIPENESPLEQKLRELRQETQEWNQQFWANQNLTFIKEKEEFIHSRLKAKGLGLQTESG
;
A
#
# COMPACT_ATOMS: atom_id res chain seq x y z
N ILE A 1 4.16 28.14 8.82
CA ILE A 1 4.25 29.24 7.83
C ILE A 1 3.88 28.59 6.49
N SER A 2 2.58 28.39 6.27
CA SER A 2 1.72 29.25 5.43
C SER A 2 2.23 29.37 4.00
N THR A 3 1.58 28.62 3.10
CA THR A 3 1.27 29.08 1.74
C THR A 3 -0.01 28.36 1.32
N ASP A 4 -1.10 29.12 1.28
CA ASP A 4 -2.37 28.76 0.68
C ASP A 4 -2.20 28.51 -0.83
N CYS A 5 -2.72 27.39 -1.34
CA CYS A 5 -2.96 27.22 -2.77
C CYS A 5 -4.46 27.04 -2.99
N LEU A 6 -5.08 28.12 -3.44
CA LEU A 6 -6.42 28.18 -4.03
C LEU A 6 -6.57 27.12 -5.14
N PHE A 7 -7.52 26.18 -4.96
CA PHE A 7 -7.99 25.34 -6.05
C PHE A 7 -9.38 25.82 -6.50
N TYR A 8 -9.38 26.71 -7.49
CA TYR A 8 -10.53 26.93 -8.35
C TYR A 8 -10.78 25.67 -9.19
N GLY A 9 -12.04 25.22 -9.21
CA GLY A 9 -12.44 23.96 -9.80
C GLY A 9 -12.25 23.85 -11.31
N THR A 10 -12.04 22.61 -11.77
CA THR A 10 -12.70 22.03 -12.94
C THR A 10 -12.55 20.51 -12.89
N ARG A 11 -13.59 19.83 -13.34
CA ARG A 11 -13.87 18.40 -13.18
C ARG A 11 -12.88 17.52 -13.97
N GLY A 12 -12.54 16.35 -13.41
CA GLY A 12 -12.68 15.12 -14.20
C GLY A 12 -11.51 14.15 -14.32
N LEU A 13 -10.23 14.57 -14.31
CA LEU A 13 -9.13 13.64 -14.66
C LEU A 13 -7.81 13.85 -13.87
N PHE A 14 -7.64 14.97 -13.17
CA PHE A 14 -6.40 15.27 -12.43
C PHE A 14 -6.27 14.54 -11.08
N ASN A 15 -7.36 13.97 -10.56
CA ASN A 15 -7.37 13.38 -9.22
C ASN A 15 -6.62 12.03 -9.16
N CYS A 16 -6.61 11.24 -10.24
CA CYS A 16 -5.96 9.92 -10.24
C CYS A 16 -4.42 10.02 -10.12
N VAL A 17 -3.82 10.98 -10.83
CA VAL A 17 -2.35 11.17 -10.85
C VAL A 17 -1.85 11.78 -9.54
N LEU A 18 -2.60 12.72 -8.96
CA LEU A 18 -2.24 13.38 -7.71
C LEU A 18 -2.38 12.45 -6.49
N ILE A 19 -3.43 11.63 -6.44
CA ILE A 19 -3.60 10.63 -5.36
C ILE A 19 -2.46 9.61 -5.37
N SER A 20 -2.05 9.16 -6.56
CA SER A 20 -0.88 8.29 -6.72
C SER A 20 0.41 8.94 -6.19
N CYS A 21 0.60 10.24 -6.43
CA CYS A 21 1.80 10.97 -5.98
C CYS A 21 1.85 11.21 -4.45
N VAL A 22 0.70 11.38 -3.79
CA VAL A 22 0.62 11.62 -2.33
C VAL A 22 0.92 10.35 -1.52
N LEU A 23 0.51 9.17 -1.99
CA LEU A 23 0.74 7.89 -1.32
C LEU A 23 2.19 7.38 -1.44
N LEU A 24 2.91 7.77 -2.50
CA LEU A 24 4.32 7.39 -2.73
C LEU A 24 5.30 7.99 -1.72
N LYS A 25 4.91 9.03 -0.97
CA LYS A 25 5.79 9.72 -0.02
C LYS A 25 6.05 8.94 1.28
N VAL A 26 5.39 7.80 1.48
CA VAL A 26 5.44 7.03 2.73
C VAL A 26 6.56 5.96 2.73
N SER A 27 7.08 5.55 1.57
CA SER A 27 8.19 4.58 1.49
C SER A 27 9.43 5.21 0.84
N ARG A 28 10.59 5.15 1.51
CA ARG A 28 11.89 5.66 1.03
C ARG A 28 12.51 4.80 -0.08
N PHE A 29 11.70 4.02 -0.78
CA PHE A 29 12.16 3.10 -1.82
C PHE A 29 11.87 3.71 -3.19
N CYS A 30 12.82 4.49 -3.69
CA CYS A 30 12.75 5.06 -5.03
C CYS A 30 13.77 4.37 -5.93
N PRO A 31 13.35 3.76 -7.05
CA PRO A 31 14.31 3.22 -8.01
C PRO A 31 15.16 4.35 -8.62
N PRO A 32 16.43 4.09 -9.00
CA PRO A 32 17.24 5.02 -9.77
C PRO A 32 16.52 5.42 -11.07
N ARG A 33 16.51 6.72 -11.39
CA ARG A 33 15.80 7.29 -12.55
C ARG A 33 16.15 6.68 -13.92
N LYS A 34 17.25 5.93 -14.03
CA LYS A 34 17.75 5.34 -15.28
C LYS A 34 17.52 3.83 -15.41
N SER A 35 16.76 3.21 -14.50
CA SER A 35 16.46 1.79 -14.60
C SER A 35 15.46 1.51 -15.73
N CYS A 36 15.75 0.52 -16.57
CA CYS A 36 14.87 -0.02 -17.62
C CYS A 36 14.12 -1.30 -17.21
N ARG A 37 13.96 -1.56 -15.91
CA ARG A 37 13.37 -2.80 -15.36
C ARG A 37 12.39 -2.50 -14.24
N ASP A 38 11.43 -3.41 -14.03
CA ASP A 38 10.51 -3.41 -12.90
C ASP A 38 11.29 -3.54 -11.57
N TRP A 39 10.84 -2.82 -10.55
CA TRP A 39 11.44 -2.83 -9.21
C TRP A 39 10.54 -3.50 -8.21
N ILE A 40 11.13 -4.41 -7.42
CA ILE A 40 10.42 -5.11 -6.35
C ILE A 40 10.95 -4.55 -5.02
N GLY A 41 10.06 -3.93 -4.25
CA GLY A 41 10.37 -3.33 -2.97
C GLY A 41 10.51 -4.34 -1.81
N PRO A 42 10.92 -3.86 -0.63
CA PRO A 42 10.84 -4.65 0.60
C PRO A 42 9.37 -5.04 0.90
N PRO A 43 9.13 -6.09 1.69
CA PRO A 43 7.77 -6.46 2.10
C PRO A 43 7.02 -5.29 2.75
N ASP A 44 5.76 -5.10 2.37
CA ASP A 44 4.89 -4.12 3.01
C ASP A 44 4.53 -4.56 4.44
N LYS A 45 4.45 -3.59 5.36
CA LYS A 45 4.21 -3.86 6.79
C LYS A 45 2.80 -4.34 7.12
N TYR A 46 1.83 -4.12 6.24
CA TYR A 46 0.42 -4.46 6.47
C TYR A 46 0.02 -5.70 5.68
N SER A 47 0.31 -5.73 4.38
CA SER A 47 -0.06 -6.85 3.52
C SER A 47 0.96 -7.99 3.53
N ASN A 48 2.20 -7.74 3.97
CA ASN A 48 3.38 -8.63 3.82
C ASN A 48 3.79 -8.90 2.36
N LEU A 49 3.11 -8.31 1.38
CA LEU A 49 3.43 -8.45 -0.03
C LEU A 49 4.48 -7.43 -0.46
N ARG A 50 5.28 -7.78 -1.47
CA ARG A 50 6.28 -6.86 -2.02
C ARG A 50 5.63 -5.91 -3.04
N PRO A 51 5.73 -4.58 -2.88
CA PRO A 51 5.23 -3.64 -3.86
C PRO A 51 6.08 -3.71 -5.13
N VAL A 52 5.45 -3.57 -6.29
CA VAL A 52 6.11 -3.57 -7.60
C VAL A 52 5.98 -2.18 -8.21
N HIS A 53 7.12 -1.56 -8.54
CA HIS A 53 7.20 -0.37 -9.37
C HIS A 53 7.45 -0.80 -10.81
N PHE A 54 6.42 -0.70 -11.64
CA PHE A 54 6.54 -1.02 -13.05
C PHE A 54 7.37 0.04 -13.76
N TYR A 55 8.30 -0.42 -14.60
CA TYR A 55 9.03 0.47 -15.50
C TYR A 55 8.07 1.05 -16.55
N ILE A 56 8.27 2.34 -16.86
CA ILE A 56 7.54 3.04 -17.92
C ILE A 56 8.56 3.38 -19.03
N PRO A 57 8.48 2.72 -20.19
CA PRO A 57 9.30 3.06 -21.36
C PRO A 57 8.99 4.46 -21.89
N GLU A 58 9.98 5.13 -22.48
CA GLU A 58 9.78 6.47 -23.10
C GLU A 58 8.84 6.41 -24.31
N ASN A 59 8.85 5.31 -25.06
CA ASN A 59 8.04 5.09 -26.27
C ASN A 59 6.99 4.00 -26.07
N GLU A 60 6.30 4.01 -24.92
CA GLU A 60 5.27 3.02 -24.61
C GLU A 60 4.08 3.13 -25.58
N SER A 61 3.69 2.02 -26.21
CA SER A 61 2.50 2.00 -27.05
C SER A 61 1.22 2.06 -26.20
N PRO A 62 0.08 2.53 -26.74
CA PRO A 62 -1.18 2.59 -25.99
C PRO A 62 -1.63 1.24 -25.41
N LEU A 63 -1.29 0.13 -26.08
CA LEU A 63 -1.62 -1.21 -25.61
C LEU A 63 -0.73 -1.64 -24.44
N GLU A 64 0.57 -1.35 -24.51
CA GLU A 64 1.51 -1.60 -23.42
C GLU A 64 1.16 -0.80 -22.17
N GLN A 65 0.80 0.48 -22.36
CA GLN A 65 0.29 1.33 -21.27
C GLN A 65 -0.93 0.71 -20.60
N LYS A 66 -1.93 0.31 -21.40
CA LYS A 66 -3.14 -0.32 -20.86
C LYS A 66 -2.83 -1.61 -20.11
N LEU A 67 -1.91 -2.43 -20.62
CA LEU A 67 -1.46 -3.64 -19.94
C LEU A 67 -0.79 -3.31 -18.59
N ARG A 68 0.09 -2.29 -18.57
CA ARG A 68 0.77 -1.83 -17.35
C ARG A 68 -0.24 -1.32 -16.31
N GLU A 69 -1.23 -0.54 -16.73
CA GLU A 69 -2.29 -0.03 -15.84
C GLU A 69 -3.13 -1.18 -15.25
N LEU A 70 -3.56 -2.15 -16.06
CA LEU A 70 -4.27 -3.34 -15.56
C LEU A 70 -3.43 -4.16 -14.57
N ARG A 71 -2.11 -4.28 -14.81
CA ARG A 71 -1.19 -4.91 -13.86
C ARG A 71 -1.10 -4.11 -12.55
N GLN A 72 -1.04 -2.77 -12.63
CA GLN A 72 -1.02 -1.89 -11.45
C GLN A 72 -2.29 -2.02 -10.62
N GLU A 73 -3.46 -1.94 -11.26
CA GLU A 73 -4.76 -2.10 -10.61
C GLU A 73 -4.88 -3.46 -9.90
N THR A 74 -4.45 -4.53 -10.58
CA THR A 74 -4.45 -5.88 -10.01
C THR A 74 -3.54 -5.98 -8.79
N GLN A 75 -2.34 -5.39 -8.85
CA GLN A 75 -1.42 -5.39 -7.72
C GLN A 75 -1.95 -4.56 -6.55
N GLU A 76 -2.54 -3.40 -6.81
CA GLU A 76 -3.12 -2.56 -5.77
C GLU A 76 -4.29 -3.26 -5.07
N TRP A 77 -5.17 -3.90 -5.85
CA TRP A 77 -6.25 -4.70 -5.28
C TRP A 77 -5.72 -5.84 -4.40
N ASN A 78 -4.70 -6.58 -4.88
CA ASN A 78 -4.08 -7.67 -4.11
C ASN A 78 -3.45 -7.16 -2.80
N GLN A 79 -2.77 -6.01 -2.85
CA GLN A 79 -2.20 -5.35 -1.68
C GLN A 79 -3.27 -4.98 -0.65
N GLN A 80 -4.35 -4.33 -1.09
CA GLN A 80 -5.46 -3.93 -0.22
C GLN A 80 -6.18 -5.15 0.37
N PHE A 81 -6.41 -6.18 -0.45
CA PHE A 81 -7.02 -7.42 0.00
C PHE A 81 -6.23 -8.03 1.17
N TRP A 82 -4.92 -8.24 1.00
CA TRP A 82 -4.08 -8.85 2.03
C TRP A 82 -3.88 -7.96 3.25
N ALA A 83 -3.77 -6.64 3.08
CA ALA A 83 -3.72 -5.72 4.21
C ALA A 83 -4.99 -5.84 5.09
N ASN A 84 -6.16 -5.91 4.46
CA ASN A 84 -7.43 -6.06 5.17
C ASN A 84 -7.56 -7.43 5.84
N GLN A 85 -7.19 -8.52 5.15
CA GLN A 85 -7.23 -9.87 5.70
C GLN A 85 -6.28 -10.02 6.90
N ASN A 86 -5.05 -9.51 6.79
CA ASN A 86 -4.07 -9.56 7.87
C ASN A 86 -4.55 -8.77 9.09
N LEU A 87 -5.15 -7.59 8.88
CA LEU A 87 -5.72 -6.79 9.95
C LEU A 87 -6.82 -7.55 10.69
N THR A 88 -7.76 -8.15 9.96
CA THR A 88 -8.85 -8.96 10.55
C THR A 88 -8.29 -10.15 11.32
N PHE A 89 -7.35 -10.88 10.72
CA PHE A 89 -6.74 -12.04 11.36
C PHE A 89 -6.01 -11.69 12.66
N ILE A 90 -5.27 -10.58 12.71
CA ILE A 90 -4.57 -10.14 13.92
C ILE A 90 -5.58 -9.86 15.04
N LYS A 91 -6.67 -9.15 14.74
CA LYS A 91 -7.72 -8.85 15.72
C LYS A 91 -8.38 -10.11 16.26
N GLU A 92 -8.83 -10.99 15.38
CA GLU A 92 -9.49 -12.24 15.76
C GLU A 92 -8.55 -13.15 16.55
N LYS A 93 -7.27 -13.18 16.19
CA LYS A 93 -6.24 -13.92 16.92
C LYS A 93 -6.04 -13.36 18.33
N GLU A 94 -5.97 -12.05 18.49
CA GLU A 94 -5.86 -11.41 19.81
C GLU A 94 -7.07 -11.77 20.68
N GLU A 95 -8.29 -11.59 20.16
CA GLU A 95 -9.53 -11.94 20.86
C GLU A 95 -9.59 -13.43 21.26
N PHE A 96 -9.14 -14.32 20.37
CA PHE A 96 -9.04 -15.74 20.66
C PHE A 96 -8.04 -16.03 21.79
N ILE A 97 -6.88 -15.38 21.79
CA ILE A 97 -5.88 -15.53 22.86
C ILE A 97 -6.46 -15.01 24.19
N HIS A 98 -7.06 -13.83 24.20
CA HIS A 98 -7.70 -13.23 25.38
C HIS A 98 -8.79 -14.14 25.97
N SER A 99 -9.69 -14.65 25.13
CA SER A 99 -10.78 -15.54 25.57
C SER A 99 -10.24 -16.86 26.13
N ARG A 100 -9.21 -17.44 25.50
CA ARG A 100 -8.55 -18.66 25.97
C ARG A 100 -7.80 -18.47 27.30
N LEU A 101 -7.10 -17.34 27.48
CA LEU A 101 -6.43 -17.02 28.74
C LEU A 101 -7.46 -16.83 29.86
N LYS A 102 -8.52 -16.06 29.61
CA LYS A 102 -9.62 -15.85 30.57
C LYS A 102 -10.30 -17.15 30.99
N ALA A 103 -10.60 -18.03 30.02
CA ALA A 103 -11.22 -19.33 30.31
C ALA A 103 -10.34 -20.25 31.16
N LYS A 104 -9.01 -20.10 31.08
CA LYS A 104 -8.03 -20.82 31.90
C LYS A 104 -7.79 -20.17 33.28
N GLY A 105 -8.48 -19.07 33.60
CA GLY A 105 -8.29 -18.32 34.85
C GLY A 105 -6.96 -17.55 34.92
N LEU A 106 -6.26 -17.40 33.78
CA LEU A 106 -5.01 -16.66 33.68
C LEU A 106 -5.31 -15.27 33.10
N GLY A 107 -5.10 -14.22 33.90
CA GLY A 107 -5.11 -12.85 33.39
C GLY A 107 -3.88 -12.59 32.52
N LEU A 108 -3.98 -11.64 31.58
CA LEU A 108 -2.79 -11.10 30.92
C LEU A 108 -1.94 -10.40 31.99
N GLN A 109 -0.79 -10.98 32.30
CA GLN A 109 0.28 -10.27 32.99
C GLN A 109 0.81 -9.23 32.01
N THR A 110 0.39 -7.98 32.15
CA THR A 110 1.02 -6.86 31.45
C THR A 110 2.35 -6.61 32.15
N GLU A 111 3.38 -7.35 31.78
CA GLU A 111 4.74 -6.99 32.18
C GLU A 111 5.11 -5.73 31.41
N SER A 112 5.04 -4.60 32.10
CA SER A 112 5.53 -3.31 31.64
C SER A 112 7.05 -3.33 31.75
N GLY A 113 7.72 -3.45 30.61
CA GLY A 113 9.17 -3.29 30.45
C GLY A 113 9.48 -2.06 29.63
#